data_AF-A0A9Q1M7W7-F1
#
_entry.id   AF-A0A9Q1M7W7-F1
#
_cell.length_a   1.000
_cell.length_b   1.000
_cell.length_c   1.000
_cell.angle_alpha   90.00
_cell.angle_beta   90.00
_cell.angle_gamma   90.00
#
_symmetry.space_group_name_H-M   'P 1'
#
loop_
_entity.id
_entity.type
_entity.pdbx_description
1 polymer ?
#
loop_
_entity_poly.entity_id
_entity_poly.type
_entity_poly.pdbx_seq_one_letter_code
_entity_poly.pdbx_strand_id
1 'polypeptide(L)' 'MKVPVNVLHITPMSAFKKDAHVGLWSDNPSLSDCGHWCLPDVPDLWNEMVFSYLYGSYRHTPLHQQREFNSLD' A
#
# COMPACT_ATOMS: atom_id res chain seq x y z
N MET A 1 -3.39 28.34 -0.58
CA MET A 1 -3.58 27.25 -1.58
C MET A 1 -4.11 26.03 -0.82
N LYS A 2 -5.14 25.33 -1.32
CA LYS A 2 -5.66 24.08 -0.71
C LYS A 2 -5.43 22.95 -1.71
N VAL A 3 -4.75 21.89 -1.27
CA VAL A 3 -4.49 20.70 -2.09
C VAL A 3 -5.44 19.59 -1.60
N PRO A 4 -6.19 18.91 -2.48
CA PRO A 4 -7.02 17.78 -2.08
C PRO A 4 -6.15 16.60 -1.65
N VAL A 5 -6.49 15.97 -0.52
CA VAL A 5 -5.78 14.81 0.02
C VAL A 5 -6.78 13.69 0.30
N ASN A 6 -6.50 12.51 -0.24
CA ASN A 6 -7.25 11.29 0.07
C ASN A 6 -6.46 10.49 1.10
N VAL A 7 -7.07 10.20 2.24
CA VAL A 7 -6.43 9.42 3.32
C VAL A 7 -6.78 7.95 3.14
N LEU A 8 -5.75 7.09 3.05
CA LEU A 8 -5.94 5.65 3.04
C LEU A 8 -6.06 5.12 4.47
N HIS A 9 -7.25 4.64 4.84
CA HIS A 9 -7.53 4.18 6.21
C HIS A 9 -7.10 2.72 6.43
N ILE A 10 -5.79 2.50 6.56
CA ILE A 10 -5.18 1.16 6.72
C ILE A 10 -5.23 0.63 8.17
N THR A 11 -5.42 1.50 9.17
CA THR A 11 -5.25 1.16 10.60
C THR A 11 -6.05 -0.05 11.06
N PRO A 12 -7.37 -0.19 10.77
CA PRO A 12 -8.14 -1.32 11.26
C PRO A 12 -7.64 -2.66 10.69
N MET A 13 -7.29 -2.68 9.41
CA MET A 13 -6.78 -3.89 8.76
C MET A 13 -5.40 -4.25 9.30
N SER A 14 -4.48 -3.29 9.40
CA SER A 14 -3.13 -3.52 9.90
C SER A 14 -3.14 -3.99 11.37
N ALA A 15 -4.08 -3.52 12.19
CA ALA A 15 -4.20 -3.94 13.59
C ALA A 15 -4.50 -5.45 13.75
N PHE A 16 -5.12 -6.10 12.76
CA PHE A 16 -5.36 -7.54 12.79
C PHE A 16 -4.11 -8.36 12.47
N LYS A 17 -3.08 -7.75 11.86
CA LYS A 17 -1.92 -8.45 11.31
C LYS A 17 -0.72 -8.50 12.25
N LYS A 18 -0.91 -8.62 13.57
CA LYS A 18 0.21 -8.68 14.55
C LYS A 18 1.27 -9.76 14.26
N ASP A 19 0.93 -10.76 13.46
CA ASP A 19 1.77 -11.86 12.98
C ASP A 19 2.76 -11.46 11.89
N ALA A 20 2.53 -10.32 11.22
CA ALA A 20 3.34 -9.84 10.10
C ALA A 20 4.55 -8.98 10.52
N HIS A 21 4.76 -8.75 11.82
CA HIS A 21 5.87 -7.95 12.31
C HIS A 21 7.21 -8.68 12.20
N VAL A 22 8.29 -7.91 12.05
CA VAL A 22 9.66 -8.44 11.98
C VAL A 22 10.04 -9.21 13.25
N GLY A 23 9.56 -8.77 14.42
CA GLY A 23 9.85 -9.42 15.70
C GLY A 23 11.33 -9.43 16.00
N LEU A 24 11.91 -10.61 16.26
CA LEU A 24 13.34 -10.76 16.59
C LEU A 24 14.24 -10.85 15.35
N TRP A 25 13.69 -10.78 14.14
CA TRP A 25 14.44 -10.92 12.89
C TRP A 25 14.93 -9.57 12.32
N SER A 26 15.01 -8.54 13.16
CA SER A 26 15.49 -7.21 12.78
C SER A 26 17.01 -7.12 12.89
N ASP A 27 17.58 -5.96 12.50
CA ASP A 27 19.00 -5.67 12.67
C ASP A 27 19.45 -5.66 14.13
N ASN A 28 18.51 -5.54 15.08
CA ASN A 28 18.78 -5.63 16.50
C ASN A 28 17.92 -6.73 17.17
N PRO A 29 18.36 -8.00 17.13
CA PRO A 29 17.61 -9.13 17.68
C PRO A 29 17.43 -9.10 19.20
N SER A 30 18.11 -8.19 19.92
CA SER A 30 17.92 -8.03 21.38
C SER A 30 16.60 -7.35 21.74
N LEU A 31 15.95 -6.67 20.78
CA LEU A 31 14.67 -5.99 20.96
C LEU A 31 13.70 -6.44 19.86
N SER A 32 12.53 -6.93 20.27
CA SER A 32 11.49 -7.30 19.31
C SER A 32 10.96 -6.07 18.58
N ASP A 33 11.09 -6.07 17.27
CA ASP A 33 10.55 -5.05 16.39
C ASP A 33 9.07 -5.32 16.10
N CYS A 34 8.21 -4.55 16.77
CA CYS A 34 6.76 -4.56 16.57
C CYS A 34 6.27 -3.32 15.81
N GLY A 35 7.19 -2.51 15.26
CA GLY A 35 6.87 -1.30 14.51
C GLY A 35 6.96 -1.49 13.00
N HIS A 36 7.89 -2.34 12.56
CA HIS A 36 8.08 -2.69 11.15
C HIS A 36 7.38 -4.01 10.79
N TRP A 37 7.16 -4.17 9.49
CA TRP A 37 6.51 -5.33 8.89
C TRP A 37 7.54 -6.12 8.07
N CYS A 38 7.41 -7.44 8.05
CA CYS A 38 8.13 -8.28 7.11
C CYS A 38 7.71 -7.96 5.67
N LEU A 39 8.61 -8.21 4.72
CA LEU A 39 8.32 -8.23 3.29
C LEU A 39 8.61 -9.64 2.73
N PRO A 40 7.71 -10.23 1.93
CA PRO A 40 6.41 -9.68 1.50
C PRO A 40 5.31 -9.80 2.58
N ASP A 41 4.49 -8.75 2.80
CA ASP A 41 3.29 -8.79 3.68
C ASP A 41 2.43 -7.48 3.64
N VAL A 42 2.08 -6.92 4.81
CA VAL A 42 1.14 -5.81 5.03
C VAL A 42 1.42 -4.57 4.18
N PRO A 43 2.68 -4.12 4.02
CA PRO A 43 2.99 -2.99 3.15
C PRO A 43 2.65 -3.24 1.67
N ASP A 44 2.70 -4.49 1.19
CA ASP A 44 2.35 -4.82 -0.19
C ASP A 44 0.86 -4.63 -0.43
N LEU A 45 0.02 -5.01 0.54
CA LEU A 45 -1.42 -4.79 0.48
C LEU A 45 -1.78 -3.29 0.53
N TRP A 46 -1.02 -2.47 1.25
CA TRP A 46 -1.17 -1.01 1.18
C TRP A 46 -0.87 -0.49 -0.22
N ASN A 47 0.18 -1.02 -0.86
CA ASN A 47 0.54 -0.65 -2.23
C ASN A 47 -0.56 -1.07 -3.21
N GLU A 48 -1.13 -2.27 -3.10
CA GLU A 48 -2.25 -2.72 -3.92
C GLU A 48 -3.47 -1.80 -3.80
N MET A 49 -3.80 -1.34 -2.58
CA MET A 49 -4.87 -0.36 -2.38
C MET A 49 -4.53 0.95 -3.11
N VAL A 50 -3.31 1.48 -2.96
CA VAL A 50 -2.89 2.70 -3.65
C VAL A 50 -2.99 2.53 -5.17
N PHE A 51 -2.51 1.41 -5.71
CA PHE A 51 -2.62 1.10 -7.14
C PHE A 51 -4.09 1.05 -7.59
N SER A 52 -4.98 0.45 -6.79
CA SER A 52 -6.42 0.42 -7.10
C SER A 52 -7.03 1.82 -7.16
N TYR A 53 -6.61 2.75 -6.28
CA TYR A 53 -7.08 4.14 -6.29
C TYR A 53 -6.58 4.91 -7.50
N LEU A 54 -5.29 4.76 -7.83
CA LEU A 54 -4.68 5.40 -8.99
C LEU A 54 -5.28 4.86 -10.30
N TYR A 55 -5.45 3.54 -10.40
CA TYR A 55 -6.03 2.89 -11.56
C TYR A 55 -7.53 3.20 -11.72
N GLY A 56 -8.29 3.18 -10.63
CA GLY A 56 -9.70 3.59 -10.63
C GLY A 56 -9.88 5.04 -11.10
N SER A 57 -9.00 5.95 -10.66
CA SER A 57 -8.98 7.33 -11.13
C SER A 57 -8.70 7.44 -12.64
N TYR A 58 -7.90 6.52 -13.19
CA TYR A 58 -7.62 6.44 -14.62
C TYR A 58 -8.80 5.90 -15.46
N ARG A 59 -9.66 5.06 -14.90
CA ARG A 59 -10.86 4.56 -15.62
C ARG A 59 -11.92 5.65 -15.85
N HIS A 60 -11.84 6.76 -15.11
CA HIS A 60 -12.72 7.92 -15.28
C HIS A 60 -12.13 9.02 -16.18
N THR A 61 -10.91 8.85 -16.71
CA THR A 61 -10.30 9.77 -17.67
C THR A 61 -10.83 9.49 -19.09
N PRO A 62 -10.96 10.49 -19.99
CA PRO A 62 -11.48 10.27 -21.33
C PRO A 62 -10.69 9.20 -22.11
N LEU A 63 -11.41 8.40 -22.91
CA LEU A 63 -10.95 7.22 -23.67
C LEU A 63 -9.65 7.39 -24.48
N HIS A 64 -9.23 8.62 -24.77
CA HIS A 64 -8.00 8.89 -25.52
C HIS A 64 -6.73 8.64 -24.69
N GLN A 65 -6.79 8.80 -23.36
CA GLN A 65 -5.65 8.54 -22.46
C GLN A 65 -5.51 7.03 -22.19
N GLN A 66 -6.63 6.30 -22.09
CA GLN A 66 -6.70 4.88 -21.69
C GLN A 66 -5.97 3.89 -22.63
N ARG A 67 -5.70 4.28 -23.88
CA ARG A 67 -5.02 3.40 -24.85
C ARG A 67 -3.53 3.22 -24.58
N GLU A 68 -2.87 4.16 -23.90
CA GLU A 68 -1.42 4.07 -23.69
C GLU A 68 -1.06 2.99 -22.65
N PHE A 69 -1.88 2.78 -21.62
CA PHE A 69 -1.58 1.80 -20.57
C PHE A 69 -1.93 0.36 -20.98
N ASN A 70 -3.01 0.16 -21.75
CA ASN A 70 -3.37 -1.17 -22.29
C ASN A 70 -2.43 -1.66 -23.41
N SER A 71 -1.41 -0.86 -23.77
CA SER A 71 -0.36 -1.25 -24.73
C SER A 71 0.92 -1.74 -24.06
N LEU A 72 0.95 -1.74 -22.72
CA LEU A 72 2.07 -2.20 -21.90
C LEU A 72 1.82 -3.60 -21.30
N ASP A 73 0.67 -4.21 -21.58
CA ASP A 73 0.35 -5.63 -21.33
C ASP A 73 0.58 -6.49 -22.59
#